data_AF-A0A7Z0TQW9-F1
#
_entry.id   AF-A0A7Z0TQW9-F1
#
_cell.length_a   1.000
_cell.length_b   1.000
_cell.length_c   1.000
_cell.angle_alpha   90.00
_cell.angle_beta   90.00
_cell.angle_gamma   90.00
#
_symmetry.space_group_name_H-M   'P 1'
#
loop_
_entity.id
_entity.type
_entity.pdbx_description
1 polymer ?
#
loop_
_entity_poly.entity_id
_entity_poly.type
_entity_poly.pdbx_seq_one_letter_code
_entity_poly.pdbx_strand_id
1 'polypeptide(L)'
;MIVVRVELHSAITRKVTEIARMRIRNAGGTKDIGDYSVETLRGRSREQLDRGECQRGGEVKNYPRLRIHVWHLVARALIAMRYAGARELEEPGDLFAADEAAK
;
A
#
# COMPACT_ATOMS: atom_id res chain seq x y z
N MET A 1 6.46 -8.95 4.67
CA MET A 1 5.17 -8.75 3.98
C MET A 1 4.39 -7.71 4.74
N ILE A 2 3.88 -6.68 4.08
CA ILE A 2 3.00 -5.68 4.67
C ILE A 2 1.55 -6.06 4.35
N VAL A 3 0.66 -5.94 5.34
CA VAL A 3 -0.78 -6.13 5.17
C VAL A 3 -1.46 -4.82 5.55
N VAL A 4 -2.22 -4.26 4.62
CA VAL A 4 -3.05 -3.07 4.86
C VAL A 4 -4.49 -3.53 4.99
N ARG A 5 -5.13 -3.22 6.12
CA ARG A 5 -6.53 -3.54 6.38
C ARG A 5 -7.32 -2.25 6.46
N VAL A 6 -8.52 -2.28 5.87
CA VAL A 6 -9.52 -1.23 6.08
C VAL A 6 -10.59 -1.81 6.99
N GLU A 7 -10.82 -1.13 8.10
CA GLU A 7 -11.74 -1.56 9.15
C GLU A 7 -12.79 -0.48 9.41
N LEU A 8 -14.03 -0.92 9.58
CA LEU A 8 -15.12 -0.10 10.09
C LEU A 8 -15.23 -0.30 11.60
N HIS A 9 -15.06 0.78 12.36
CA HIS A 9 -15.18 0.80 13.82
C HIS A 9 -16.51 1.45 14.22
N SER A 10 -17.41 0.68 14.81
CA SER A 10 -18.70 1.18 15.28
C SER A 10 -18.55 1.83 16.67
N ALA A 11 -18.86 3.13 16.78
CA ALA A 11 -18.88 3.82 18.07
C ALA A 11 -20.01 3.34 18.99
N ILE A 12 -21.12 2.83 18.42
CA ILE A 12 -22.33 2.42 19.14
C ILE A 12 -22.16 1.00 19.68
N THR A 13 -21.84 0.05 18.80
CA THR A 13 -21.76 -1.38 19.13
C THR A 13 -20.36 -1.84 19.49
N ARG A 14 -19.35 -0.97 19.35
CA ARG A 14 -17.91 -1.30 19.53
C ARG A 14 -17.38 -2.40 18.62
N LYS A 15 -18.18 -2.83 17.64
CA LYS A 15 -17.80 -3.85 16.67
C LYS A 15 -16.78 -3.27 15.69
N VAL A 16 -15.71 -4.02 15.46
CA VAL A 16 -14.74 -3.78 14.40
C VAL A 16 -14.99 -4.79 13.28
N THR A 17 -15.12 -4.30 12.04
CA THR A 17 -15.36 -5.16 10.87
C THR A 17 -14.32 -4.84 9.80
N GLU A 18 -13.56 -5.85 9.39
CA GLU A 18 -12.66 -5.74 8.24
C GLU A 18 -13.48 -5.77 6.94
N ILE A 19 -13.27 -4.76 6.09
CA ILE A 19 -14.03 -4.58 4.84
C ILE A 19 -13.17 -4.63 3.59
N ALA A 20 -11.85 -4.47 3.71
CA ALA A 20 -10.91 -4.65 2.61
C ALA A 20 -9.51 -5.01 3.12
N ARG A 21 -8.74 -5.73 2.29
CA ARG A 21 -7.36 -6.12 2.59
C ARG A 21 -6.48 -5.97 1.35
N MET A 22 -5.29 -5.42 1.53
CA MET A 22 -4.20 -5.41 0.56
C MET A 22 -2.97 -6.09 1.15
N ARG A 23 -2.23 -6.82 0.32
CA ARG A 23 -0.94 -7.43 0.66
C ARG A 23 0.13 -6.83 -0.24
N ILE A 24 1.26 -6.46 0.37
CA ILE A 24 2.47 -5.99 -0.30
C ILE A 24 3.60 -6.93 0.10
N ARG A 25 4.10 -7.70 -0.86
CA ARG A 25 5.15 -8.71 -0.64
C ARG A 25 6.43 -8.19 -1.24
N ASN A 26 7.54 -8.32 -0.52
CA ASN A 26 8.85 -8.04 -1.11
C ASN A 26 9.13 -9.11 -2.17
N ALA A 27 9.42 -8.68 -3.39
CA ALA A 27 9.72 -9.52 -4.54
C ALA A 27 11.20 -9.47 -4.94
N GLY A 28 12.00 -8.66 -4.25
CA GLY A 28 13.43 -8.48 -4.53
C GLY A 28 13.98 -7.14 -4.05
N GLY A 29 15.21 -6.85 -4.47
CA GLY A 29 15.90 -5.57 -4.21
C GLY A 29 17.11 -5.66 -3.27
N THR A 30 17.73 -4.51 -3.03
CA THR A 30 18.90 -4.30 -2.15
C THR A 30 18.47 -3.76 -0.78
N LYS A 31 19.37 -3.58 0.19
CA LYS A 31 19.04 -3.03 1.52
C LYS A 31 18.15 -1.77 1.45
N ASP A 32 18.47 -0.84 0.56
CA ASP A 32 17.84 0.48 0.48
C ASP A 32 16.79 0.61 -0.64
N ILE A 33 16.72 -0.35 -1.56
CA ILE A 33 15.79 -0.37 -2.69
C ILE A 33 15.01 -1.68 -2.70
N GLY A 34 13.68 -1.64 -2.75
CA GLY A 34 12.83 -2.82 -2.76
C GLY A 34 11.92 -2.88 -3.98
N ASP A 35 11.77 -4.09 -4.52
CA ASP A 35 10.69 -4.42 -5.45
C ASP A 35 9.58 -5.12 -4.68
N TYR A 36 8.34 -4.81 -5.03
CA TYR A 36 7.16 -5.32 -4.33
C TYR A 36 6.08 -5.79 -5.29
N SER A 37 5.55 -6.98 -5.05
CA SER A 37 4.28 -7.41 -5.62
C SER A 37 3.13 -6.99 -4.71
N VAL A 38 2.08 -6.44 -5.30
CA VAL A 38 0.93 -5.89 -4.59
C VAL A 38 -0.35 -6.56 -5.06
N GLU A 39 -1.23 -6.87 -4.12
CA GLU A 39 -2.54 -7.42 -4.42
C GLU A 39 -3.61 -6.89 -3.46
N THR A 40 -4.77 -6.53 -3.98
CA THR A 40 -5.99 -6.40 -3.17
C THR A 40 -6.76 -7.71 -3.18
N LEU A 41 -7.42 -8.01 -2.07
CA LEU A 41 -8.22 -9.22 -1.95
C LEU A 41 -9.70 -8.95 -2.24
N ARG A 42 -10.34 -9.93 -2.88
CA ARG A 42 -11.76 -9.93 -3.18
C ARG A 42 -12.56 -10.24 -1.92
N GLY A 43 -13.50 -9.37 -1.58
CA GLY A 43 -14.42 -9.58 -0.46
C GLY A 43 -14.77 -8.29 0.26
N ARG A 44 -15.75 -8.37 1.16
CA ARG A 44 -16.21 -7.28 2.04
C ARG A 44 -16.38 -7.74 3.50
N SER A 45 -15.96 -8.95 3.83
CA SER A 45 -15.91 -9.49 5.18
C SER A 45 -14.60 -10.23 5.41
N ARG A 46 -14.22 -10.40 6.68
CA ARG A 46 -13.01 -11.13 7.05
C ARG A 46 -12.97 -12.53 6.46
N GLU A 47 -14.08 -13.26 6.51
CA GLU A 47 -14.19 -14.63 6.00
C GLU A 47 -13.94 -14.69 4.49
N GLN A 48 -14.44 -13.70 3.75
CA GLN A 48 -14.18 -13.60 2.31
C GLN A 48 -12.72 -13.24 2.01
N LEU A 49 -12.16 -12.30 2.76
CA LEU A 49 -10.77 -11.86 2.60
C LEU A 49 -9.75 -12.91 3.05
N ASP A 50 -10.13 -13.81 3.96
CA ASP A 50 -9.29 -14.92 4.43
C ASP A 50 -9.13 -16.02 3.38
N ARG A 51 -10.05 -16.13 2.41
CA ARG A 51 -9.87 -17.01 1.23
C ARG A 51 -8.69 -16.61 0.36
N GLY A 52 -8.24 -15.35 0.45
CA GLY A 52 -7.04 -14.90 -0.23
C GLY A 52 -7.18 -14.72 -1.75
N GLU A 53 -8.40 -14.66 -2.27
CA GLU A 53 -8.66 -14.45 -3.70
C GLU A 53 -8.19 -13.06 -4.15
N CYS A 54 -7.30 -13.00 -5.13
CA CYS A 54 -6.83 -11.73 -5.68
C CYS A 54 -7.96 -11.04 -6.48
N GLN A 55 -8.19 -9.75 -6.18
CA GLN A 55 -9.10 -8.89 -6.94
C GLN A 55 -8.36 -8.09 -8.00
N ARG A 56 -7.25 -7.47 -7.62
CA ARG A 56 -6.33 -6.75 -8.53
C ARG A 56 -4.91 -6.98 -8.05
N GLY A 57 -4.00 -7.11 -9.01
CA GLY A 57 -2.56 -7.22 -8.76
C GLY A 57 -1.78 -6.11 -9.47
N GLY A 58 -0.56 -5.88 -9.01
CA GLY A 58 0.39 -4.95 -9.62
C GLY A 58 1.78 -5.11 -9.04
N GLU A 59 2.70 -4.28 -9.51
CA GLU A 59 4.08 -4.26 -9.06
C GLU A 59 4.52 -2.83 -8.77
N VAL A 60 5.32 -2.65 -7.71
CA VAL A 60 6.04 -1.42 -7.42
C VAL A 60 7.53 -1.74 -7.49
N LYS A 61 8.25 -1.13 -8.43
CA LYS A 61 9.68 -1.39 -8.68
C LYS A 61 10.56 -0.25 -8.16
N ASN A 62 11.80 -0.57 -7.82
CA ASN A 62 12.84 0.37 -7.42
C ASN A 62 12.41 1.33 -6.28
N TYR A 63 11.65 0.83 -5.31
CA TYR A 63 11.14 1.67 -4.24
C TYR A 63 12.20 1.92 -3.15
N PRO A 64 12.52 3.17 -2.80
CA PRO A 64 13.49 3.49 -1.74
C PRO A 64 12.93 3.11 -0.36
N ARG A 65 13.22 1.88 0.07
CA ARG A 65 12.79 1.35 1.36
C ARG A 65 13.66 1.93 2.47
N LEU A 66 13.10 2.16 3.65
CA LEU A 66 13.73 2.80 4.84
C LEU A 66 13.82 4.33 4.83
N ARG A 67 13.79 4.98 3.65
CA ARG A 67 13.84 6.46 3.56
C ARG A 67 12.47 7.12 3.52
N ILE A 68 11.45 6.40 3.06
CA ILE A 68 10.11 6.94 2.83
C ILE A 68 9.09 6.24 3.72
N HIS A 69 8.14 7.01 4.23
CA HIS A 69 7.03 6.50 5.04
C HIS A 69 6.19 5.47 4.27
N VAL A 70 5.75 4.40 4.94
CA VAL A 70 5.04 3.26 4.32
C VAL A 70 3.76 3.66 3.56
N TRP A 71 3.08 4.73 3.98
CA TRP A 71 1.90 5.25 3.27
C TRP A 71 2.19 5.63 1.82
N HIS A 72 3.40 6.07 1.50
CA HIS A 72 3.78 6.33 0.11
C HIS A 72 3.86 5.03 -0.71
N LEU A 73 4.38 3.94 -0.12
CA LEU A 73 4.35 2.62 -0.76
C LEU A 73 2.92 2.15 -1.01
N VAL A 74 2.02 2.39 -0.03
CA VAL A 74 0.59 2.10 -0.17
C VAL A 74 -0.05 2.92 -1.30
N ALA A 75 0.26 4.20 -1.40
CA ALA A 75 -0.23 5.06 -2.50
C ALA A 75 0.24 4.53 -3.87
N ARG A 76 1.54 4.24 -4.01
CA ARG A 76 2.08 3.64 -5.24
C ARG A 76 1.45 2.30 -5.57
N ALA A 77 1.19 1.46 -4.56
CA ALA A 77 0.49 0.20 -4.76
C ALA A 77 -0.94 0.40 -5.32
N LEU A 78 -1.68 1.37 -4.77
CA LEU A 78 -3.03 1.70 -5.24
C LEU A 78 -3.02 2.23 -6.68
N ILE A 79 -2.02 3.03 -7.06
CA ILE A 79 -1.82 3.50 -8.44
C ILE A 79 -1.50 2.31 -9.36
N ALA A 80 -0.55 1.45 -8.99
CA ALA A 80 -0.17 0.26 -9.76
C ALA A 80 -1.36 -0.68 -10.02
N MET A 81 -2.28 -0.79 -9.06
CA MET A 81 -3.52 -1.58 -9.18
C MET A 81 -4.70 -0.79 -9.78
N ARG A 82 -4.45 0.42 -10.30
CA ARG A 82 -5.42 1.30 -10.99
C ARG A 82 -6.63 1.68 -10.13
N TYR A 83 -6.45 1.88 -8.83
CA TYR A 83 -7.49 2.42 -7.95
C TYR A 83 -7.53 3.95 -7.96
N ALA A 84 -6.41 4.63 -8.21
CA ALA A 84 -6.28 6.09 -8.13
C ALA A 84 -6.29 6.83 -9.49
N GLY A 85 -6.70 6.17 -10.58
CA GLY A 85 -6.63 6.75 -11.93
C GLY A 85 -5.21 6.65 -12.53
N ALA A 86 -5.11 6.44 -13.85
CA ALA A 86 -3.88 6.03 -14.53
C ALA A 86 -2.84 7.14 -14.76
N ARG A 87 -2.98 8.31 -14.13
CA ARG A 87 -1.91 9.31 -14.10
C ARG A 87 -1.15 9.10 -12.81
N GLU A 88 -0.01 8.41 -12.89
CA GLU A 88 1.11 8.71 -11.99
C GLU A 88 1.36 10.22 -12.13
N LEU A 89 0.79 11.01 -11.22
CA LEU A 89 1.37 12.31 -10.94
C LEU A 89 2.71 11.96 -10.30
N GLU A 90 3.80 12.28 -10.99
CA GLU A 90 5.09 12.45 -10.34
C GLU A 90 4.85 13.45 -9.21
N GLU A 91 4.83 12.96 -7.97
CA GLU A 91 4.69 13.84 -6.84
C GLU A 91 6.07 14.17 -6.27
N PRO A 92 6.35 15.47 -6.08
CA PRO A 92 7.63 16.00 -5.62
C PRO A 92 8.00 15.62 -4.18
N GLY A 93 7.38 14.60 -3.56
CA GLY A 93 7.54 14.12 -2.16
C GLY A 93 8.93 13.60 -1.76
N ASP A 94 9.88 13.72 -2.68
CA ASP A 94 11.23 14.29 -2.47
C ASP A 94 11.26 15.61 -1.63
N LEU A 95 10.10 16.14 -1.19
CA LEU A 95 9.86 17.32 -0.36
C LEU A 95 10.60 17.33 0.99
N PHE A 96 11.06 16.19 1.50
CA PHE A 96 11.91 16.14 2.70
C PHE A 96 13.39 16.47 2.43
N ALA A 97 13.82 16.58 1.17
CA ALA A 97 15.17 17.03 0.82
C ALA A 97 15.33 18.55 0.87
N ALA A 98 14.22 19.31 0.80
CA ALA A 98 14.26 20.77 0.81
C ALA A 98 14.59 21.36 2.19
N ASP A 99 14.27 20.66 3.28
CA ASP A 99 14.55 21.12 4.64
C ASP A 99 15.96 20.78 5.14
N GLU A 100 16.70 19.88 4.48
CA GLU A 100 18.10 19.56 4.83
C GLU A 100 19.12 20.42 4.07
N ALA A 101 18.74 21.09 2.98
CA ALA A 101 19.62 21.97 2.20
C ALA A 101 19.65 23.44 2.71
N ALA A 102 18.90 23.75 3.77
CA ALA A 102 18.78 25.08 4.37
C ALA A 102 19.46 25.23 5.75
N LYS A 103 20.46 24.39 6.05
CA LYS A 103 21.34 24.53 7.22
C LYS A 103 22.80 24.58 6.83
#